data_AF-A0A3M0XS21-F1
#
_entry.id   AF-A0A3M0XS21-F1
#
_cell.length_a   1.000
_cell.length_b   1.000
_cell.length_c   1.000
_cell.angle_alpha   90.00
_cell.angle_beta   90.00
_cell.angle_gamma   90.00
#
_symmetry.space_group_name_H-M   'P 1'
#
loop_
_entity.id
_entity.type
_entity.pdbx_description
1 polymer ?
#
loop_
_entity_poly.entity_id
_entity_poly.type
_entity_poly.pdbx_seq_one_letter_code
_entity_poly.pdbx_strand_id
1 'polypeptide(L)'
;MPPETDTLTEAPTPPVPVREAPPRQRTAKRGLAMAAFAMVESVALLMAVVVARSNALPAPALVAVVGALAGIGGVCFLLMMFTVMRPEAARRPSRPASSTRIAAAAVLSAQTSDLAETQRNAFAKESPRARRHRNAIERVARELGLTYTPKAARAQRKPLSILAGLPAATDIRHILRGELAGAAVTCLQHTYLMSTGQGTVPVVTTALIAQAPARWPMVRINPAGPLTRLLRRLGLLRTIQLDLDAFNHAFAVRSADEEFALLLLTPAVQEHLLASSAKLKWRIGEGAVRALARGKMQPRRLTEQLKALEGVLERIPPELHAWPGRGD
;
A
#
# COMPACT_ATOMS: atom_id res chain seq x y z
N MET A 1 -68.89 -33.85 40.30
CA MET A 1 -67.51 -33.95 39.81
C MET A 1 -66.94 -32.54 39.70
N PRO A 2 -65.98 -32.15 40.55
CA PRO A 2 -65.21 -30.94 40.33
C PRO A 2 -64.06 -31.21 39.33
N PRO A 3 -63.59 -30.19 38.59
CA PRO A 3 -62.46 -30.35 37.68
C PRO A 3 -61.12 -30.31 38.43
N GLU A 4 -60.20 -31.18 38.00
CA GLU A 4 -58.81 -31.26 38.41
C GLU A 4 -58.06 -29.97 38.08
N THR A 5 -57.40 -29.39 39.08
CA THR A 5 -56.44 -28.30 38.94
C THR A 5 -55.07 -28.87 38.59
N ASP A 6 -54.65 -28.64 37.34
CA ASP A 6 -53.30 -28.89 36.84
C ASP A 6 -52.32 -27.86 37.44
N THR A 7 -51.37 -28.34 38.25
CA THR A 7 -50.25 -27.58 38.79
C THR A 7 -49.12 -27.50 37.76
N LEU A 8 -49.13 -26.43 36.96
CA LEU A 8 -48.00 -26.04 36.11
C LEU A 8 -46.78 -25.68 36.97
N THR A 9 -45.75 -26.52 36.89
CA THR A 9 -44.43 -26.28 37.46
C THR A 9 -43.68 -25.26 36.62
N GLU A 10 -43.48 -24.06 37.17
CA GLU A 10 -42.77 -22.95 36.54
C GLU A 10 -41.26 -23.24 36.48
N ALA A 11 -40.69 -23.28 35.27
CA ALA A 11 -39.26 -23.50 35.07
C ALA A 11 -38.44 -22.23 35.40
N PRO A 12 -37.24 -22.37 35.99
CA PRO A 12 -36.43 -21.22 36.41
C PRO A 12 -35.92 -20.40 35.22
N THR A 13 -36.24 -19.11 35.24
CA THR A 13 -35.81 -18.10 34.26
C THR A 13 -34.28 -18.00 34.20
N PRO A 14 -33.65 -18.12 33.02
CA PRO A 14 -32.20 -17.96 32.88
C PRO A 14 -31.77 -16.51 33.16
N PRO A 15 -30.57 -16.29 33.73
CA PRO A 15 -30.08 -14.97 34.08
C PRO A 15 -29.90 -14.08 32.85
N VAL A 16 -30.44 -12.86 32.93
CA VAL A 16 -30.33 -11.83 31.90
C VAL A 16 -28.85 -11.44 31.74
N PRO A 17 -28.27 -11.51 30.53
CA PRO A 17 -26.89 -11.11 30.31
C PRO A 17 -26.72 -9.60 30.54
N VAL A 18 -25.82 -9.26 31.46
CA VAL A 18 -25.41 -7.89 31.75
C VAL A 18 -24.82 -7.27 30.49
N ARG A 19 -25.49 -6.24 29.97
CA ARG A 19 -25.12 -5.53 28.74
C ARG A 19 -23.93 -4.61 29.06
N GLU A 20 -22.71 -5.04 28.73
CA GLU A 20 -21.52 -4.20 28.83
C GLU A 20 -21.67 -2.93 27.97
N ALA A 21 -21.46 -1.76 28.58
CA ALA A 21 -21.55 -0.48 27.93
C ALA A 21 -20.45 -0.33 26.85
N PRO A 22 -20.77 0.21 25.65
CA PRO A 22 -19.79 0.33 24.58
C PRO A 22 -18.65 1.30 24.95
N PRO A 23 -17.40 1.01 24.54
CA PRO A 23 -16.27 1.87 24.82
C PRO A 23 -16.44 3.25 24.16
N ARG A 24 -16.27 4.31 24.97
CA ARG A 24 -16.40 5.72 24.56
C ARG A 24 -15.55 6.03 23.32
N GLN A 25 -16.22 6.42 22.23
CA GLN A 25 -15.66 6.86 20.95
C GLN A 25 -14.94 8.24 21.03
N ARG A 26 -13.87 8.37 21.83
CA ARG A 26 -13.11 9.64 21.95
C ARG A 26 -11.97 9.81 20.94
N THR A 27 -11.60 8.79 20.17
CA THR A 27 -10.42 8.84 19.28
C THR A 27 -10.69 9.27 17.84
N ALA A 28 -11.94 9.18 17.36
CA ALA A 28 -12.26 9.53 15.97
C ALA A 28 -12.27 11.05 15.69
N LYS A 29 -12.66 11.88 16.66
CA LYS A 29 -12.76 13.34 16.47
C LYS A 29 -11.39 14.03 16.38
N ARG A 30 -10.34 13.48 17.02
CA ARG A 30 -8.98 14.04 16.95
C ARG A 30 -8.31 13.83 15.59
N GLY A 31 -8.59 12.72 14.90
CA GLY A 31 -8.02 12.45 13.58
C GLY A 31 -8.54 13.38 12.48
N LEU A 32 -9.81 13.78 12.55
CA LEU A 32 -10.44 14.65 11.55
C LEU A 32 -9.96 16.10 11.67
N ALA A 33 -9.83 16.63 12.89
CA ALA A 33 -9.33 17.98 13.13
C ALA A 33 -7.86 18.14 12.69
N MET A 34 -7.03 17.10 12.89
CA MET A 34 -5.61 17.14 12.50
C MET A 34 -5.40 17.03 10.99
N ALA A 35 -6.22 16.26 10.29
CA ALA A 35 -6.17 16.20 8.83
C ALA A 35 -6.57 17.54 8.18
N ALA A 36 -7.52 18.26 8.78
CA ALA A 36 -7.88 19.60 8.35
C ALA A 36 -6.72 20.59 8.58
N PHE A 37 -6.04 20.52 9.72
CA PHE A 37 -4.92 21.43 10.04
C PHE A 37 -3.73 21.28 9.09
N ALA A 38 -3.28 20.04 8.84
CA ALA A 38 -2.17 19.79 7.90
C ALA A 38 -2.52 20.19 6.46
N MET A 39 -3.80 20.13 6.09
CA MET A 39 -4.28 20.59 4.78
C MET A 39 -4.24 22.12 4.68
N VAL A 40 -4.64 22.84 5.74
CA VAL A 40 -4.58 24.32 5.81
C VAL A 40 -3.14 24.83 5.70
N GLU A 41 -2.20 24.21 6.42
CA GLU A 41 -0.79 24.60 6.38
C GLU A 41 -0.15 24.38 4.98
N SER A 42 -0.46 23.24 4.36
CA SER A 42 -0.01 22.94 3.00
C SER A 42 -0.60 23.89 1.95
N VAL A 43 -1.86 24.32 2.14
CA VAL A 43 -2.52 25.30 1.26
C VAL A 43 -1.92 26.69 1.47
N ALA A 44 -1.63 27.10 2.70
CA ALA A 44 -1.02 28.40 3.00
C ALA A 44 0.38 28.54 2.38
N LEU A 45 1.23 27.50 2.51
CA LEU A 45 2.55 27.47 1.87
C LEU A 45 2.45 27.50 0.34
N LEU A 46 1.51 26.76 -0.24
CA LEU A 46 1.29 26.77 -1.68
C LEU A 46 0.83 28.14 -2.17
N MET A 47 -0.09 28.80 -1.44
CA MET A 47 -0.57 30.15 -1.76
C MET A 47 0.56 31.17 -1.67
N ALA A 48 1.43 31.09 -0.65
CA ALA A 48 2.59 31.96 -0.53
C ALA A 48 3.55 31.83 -1.73
N VAL A 49 3.80 30.61 -2.21
CA VAL A 49 4.64 30.36 -3.39
C VAL A 49 3.99 30.88 -4.69
N VAL A 50 2.67 30.69 -4.84
CA VAL A 50 1.92 31.21 -6.01
C VAL A 50 1.96 32.74 -6.04
N VAL A 51 1.71 33.37 -4.89
CA VAL A 51 1.74 34.83 -4.74
C VAL A 51 3.15 35.37 -5.05
N ALA A 52 4.20 34.74 -4.51
CA ALA A 52 5.59 35.12 -4.77
C ALA A 52 5.98 35.01 -6.25
N ARG A 53 5.44 34.03 -6.99
CA ARG A 53 5.71 33.88 -8.43
C ARG A 53 4.88 34.79 -9.33
N SER A 54 3.72 35.24 -8.88
CA SER A 54 2.80 36.04 -9.70
C SER A 54 3.24 37.49 -9.93
N ASN A 55 4.29 37.97 -9.27
CA ASN A 55 4.69 39.40 -9.22
C ASN A 55 3.54 40.36 -8.85
N ALA A 56 2.42 39.85 -8.34
CA ALA A 56 1.19 40.61 -8.14
C ALA A 56 1.16 41.42 -6.83
N LEU A 57 2.16 41.26 -5.96
CA LEU A 57 2.27 42.01 -4.71
C LEU A 57 3.60 42.75 -4.60
N PRO A 58 3.61 43.99 -4.11
CA PRO A 58 4.83 44.70 -3.77
C PRO A 58 5.55 43.96 -2.63
N ALA A 59 6.88 43.91 -2.69
CA ALA A 59 7.76 43.23 -1.72
C ALA A 59 7.37 43.39 -0.23
N PRO A 60 6.96 44.57 0.30
CA PRO A 60 6.54 44.68 1.70
C PRO A 60 5.30 43.86 2.05
N ALA A 61 4.34 43.71 1.13
CA ALA A 61 3.14 42.90 1.36
C ALA A 61 3.48 41.40 1.40
N LEU A 62 4.45 40.97 0.60
CA LEU A 62 4.95 39.59 0.63
C LEU A 62 5.63 39.26 1.97
N VAL A 63 6.46 40.18 2.48
CA VAL A 63 7.15 40.04 3.76
C VAL A 63 6.16 39.99 4.92
N ALA A 64 5.08 40.78 4.89
CA ALA A 64 4.04 40.74 5.92
C ALA A 64 3.29 39.40 5.93
N VAL A 65 2.94 38.85 4.75
CA VAL A 65 2.25 37.55 4.64
C VAL A 65 3.17 36.40 5.09
N VAL A 66 4.43 36.40 4.67
CA VAL A 66 5.41 35.39 5.09
C VAL A 66 5.72 35.49 6.59
N GLY A 67 5.83 36.70 7.14
CA GLY A 67 6.06 36.93 8.57
C GLY A 67 4.89 36.45 9.43
N ALA A 68 3.65 36.71 9.02
CA ALA A 68 2.45 36.23 9.71
C ALA A 68 2.36 34.68 9.72
N LEU A 69 2.80 34.02 8.64
CA LEU A 69 2.83 32.56 8.54
C LEU A 69 4.01 31.94 9.33
N ALA A 70 5.17 32.59 9.33
CA ALA A 70 6.36 32.13 10.05
C ALA A 70 6.20 32.23 11.58
N GLY A 71 5.46 33.23 12.08
CA GLY A 71 5.15 33.36 13.50
C GLY A 71 4.36 32.18 14.09
N ILE A 72 3.61 31.45 13.25
CA ILE A 72 2.81 30.28 13.67
C ILE A 72 3.65 28.99 13.65
N GLY A 73 4.67 28.90 12.79
CA GLY A 73 5.52 27.70 12.64
C GLY A 73 6.82 27.70 13.47
N GLY A 74 7.39 28.87 13.79
CA GLY A 74 8.74 28.99 14.36
C GLY A 74 8.91 28.41 15.77
N VAL A 75 7.87 28.44 16.61
CA VAL A 75 7.94 27.95 18.01
C VAL A 75 7.97 26.42 18.08
N CYS A 76 7.46 25.71 17.06
CA CYS A 76 7.47 24.24 17.04
C CYS A 76 8.79 23.63 16.55
N PHE A 77 9.56 24.35 15.74
CA PHE A 77 10.80 23.83 15.14
C PHE A 77 11.97 23.78 16.14
N LEU A 78 12.04 24.75 17.06
CA LEU A 78 13.11 24.85 18.06
C LEU A 78 13.01 23.80 19.18
N LEU A 79 11.81 23.29 19.47
CA LEU A 79 11.59 22.21 20.44
C LEU A 79 11.95 20.81 19.91
N MET A 80 12.04 20.62 18.59
CA MET A 80 12.34 19.31 17.99
C MET A 80 13.85 19.01 17.85
N MET A 81 14.71 20.01 17.84
CA MET A 81 16.15 19.81 17.64
C MET A 81 16.91 19.34 18.90
N PHE A 82 16.30 19.42 20.09
CA PHE A 82 16.99 19.08 21.35
C PHE A 82 16.83 17.61 21.80
N THR A 83 16.05 16.77 21.10
CA THR A 83 15.72 15.41 21.56
C THR A 83 16.47 14.29 20.81
N VAL A 84 17.22 14.59 19.75
CA VAL A 84 17.84 13.55 18.91
C VAL A 84 19.31 13.86 18.70
N MET A 85 20.16 13.54 19.69
CA MET A 85 21.58 13.20 19.47
C MET A 85 22.12 12.47 20.71
N ARG A 86 22.31 11.15 20.57
CA ARG A 86 23.17 10.35 21.43
C ARG A 86 24.01 9.44 20.53
N PRO A 87 25.35 9.43 20.64
CA PRO A 87 26.19 8.51 19.88
C PRO A 87 26.45 7.25 20.71
N GLU A 88 26.43 6.09 20.09
CA GLU A 88 26.88 4.85 20.71
C GLU A 88 27.84 4.11 19.77
N ALA A 89 28.99 3.75 20.32
CA ALA A 89 30.09 3.06 19.65
C ALA A 89 30.28 1.66 20.26
N ALA A 90 30.92 0.78 19.46
CA ALA A 90 31.77 -0.37 19.84
C ALA A 90 31.31 -1.81 19.47
N ARG A 91 31.91 -2.29 18.36
CA ARG A 91 32.74 -3.51 18.13
C ARG A 91 32.37 -4.94 18.61
N ARG A 92 32.71 -5.86 17.67
CA ARG A 92 33.27 -7.26 17.76
C ARG A 92 32.30 -8.41 17.40
N PRO A 93 32.79 -9.63 17.06
CA PRO A 93 33.89 -10.03 16.17
C PRO A 93 33.48 -11.14 15.16
N SER A 94 34.41 -11.52 14.27
CA SER A 94 34.31 -12.57 13.25
C SER A 94 34.51 -14.00 13.81
N ARG A 95 33.90 -15.01 13.17
CA ARG A 95 34.31 -16.43 13.23
C ARG A 95 33.85 -17.20 11.97
N PRO A 96 34.48 -18.36 11.68
CA PRO A 96 34.83 -18.76 10.32
C PRO A 96 33.98 -19.90 9.77
N ALA A 97 34.29 -20.23 8.51
CA ALA A 97 33.60 -21.11 7.62
C ALA A 97 33.82 -22.62 7.87
N SER A 98 32.89 -23.37 7.26
CA SER A 98 33.04 -24.69 6.64
C SER A 98 32.66 -25.94 7.44
N SER A 99 31.64 -26.63 6.89
CA SER A 99 31.40 -28.08 6.87
C SER A 99 29.91 -28.37 7.04
N THR A 100 29.13 -28.38 5.96
CA THR A 100 27.77 -28.95 6.00
C THR A 100 27.22 -29.19 4.60
N ARG A 101 27.39 -30.41 4.07
CA ARG A 101 26.58 -30.87 2.92
C ARG A 101 25.72 -32.10 3.21
N ILE A 102 25.94 -32.81 4.32
CA ILE A 102 25.12 -33.98 4.69
C ILE A 102 24.01 -33.63 5.71
N ALA A 103 24.12 -32.54 6.48
CA ALA A 103 23.04 -32.11 7.39
C ALA A 103 21.89 -31.36 6.68
N ALA A 104 22.01 -31.01 5.39
CA ALA A 104 21.04 -30.15 4.71
C ALA A 104 19.67 -30.81 4.53
N ALA A 105 19.60 -32.12 4.31
CA ALA A 105 18.34 -32.82 4.07
C ALA A 105 17.52 -33.06 5.36
N ALA A 106 18.18 -33.44 6.46
CA ALA A 106 17.54 -33.60 7.77
C ALA A 106 17.17 -32.25 8.41
N VAL A 107 17.96 -31.19 8.16
CA VAL A 107 17.62 -29.83 8.57
C VAL A 107 16.43 -29.29 7.77
N LEU A 108 16.29 -29.64 6.47
CA LEU A 108 15.11 -29.25 5.69
C LEU A 108 13.83 -29.92 6.20
N SER A 109 13.85 -31.22 6.51
CA SER A 109 12.65 -31.91 7.02
C SER A 109 12.23 -31.40 8.41
N ALA A 110 13.19 -31.21 9.33
CA ALA A 110 12.93 -30.64 10.65
C ALA A 110 12.45 -29.19 10.58
N GLN A 111 12.96 -28.38 9.63
CA GLN A 111 12.46 -27.02 9.41
C GLN A 111 11.02 -27.00 8.89
N THR A 112 10.61 -27.99 8.08
CA THR A 112 9.22 -28.05 7.58
C THR A 112 8.22 -28.41 8.69
N SER A 113 8.58 -29.29 9.64
CA SER A 113 7.67 -29.64 10.74
C SER A 113 7.52 -28.51 11.75
N ASP A 114 8.62 -27.83 12.09
CA ASP A 114 8.62 -26.71 13.04
C ASP A 114 7.88 -25.47 12.47
N LEU A 115 7.98 -25.24 11.14
CA LEU A 115 7.17 -24.26 10.43
C LEU A 115 5.68 -24.61 10.47
N ALA A 116 5.31 -25.87 10.30
CA ALA A 116 3.92 -26.32 10.35
C ALA A 116 3.32 -26.17 11.76
N GLU A 117 4.09 -26.49 12.81
CA GLU A 117 3.65 -26.40 14.21
C GLU A 117 3.56 -24.94 14.70
N THR A 118 4.55 -24.11 14.35
CA THR A 118 4.50 -22.66 14.63
C THR A 118 3.32 -21.99 13.92
N GLN A 119 3.00 -22.43 12.70
CA GLN A 119 1.81 -21.96 12.00
C GLN A 119 0.53 -22.40 12.72
N ARG A 120 0.40 -23.68 13.11
CA ARG A 120 -0.75 -24.18 13.89
C ARG A 120 -0.99 -23.38 15.18
N ASN A 121 0.06 -23.11 15.96
CA ASN A 121 -0.05 -22.38 17.22
C ASN A 121 -0.41 -20.89 17.02
N ALA A 122 0.06 -20.27 15.93
CA ALA A 122 -0.34 -18.91 15.57
C ALA A 122 -1.83 -18.82 15.16
N PHE A 123 -2.40 -19.90 14.61
CA PHE A 123 -3.82 -19.96 14.24
C PHE A 123 -4.76 -20.18 15.42
N ALA A 124 -4.29 -20.83 16.49
CA ALA A 124 -5.10 -21.08 17.69
C ALA A 124 -5.56 -19.80 18.41
N LYS A 125 -4.85 -18.67 18.22
CA LYS A 125 -5.20 -17.36 18.81
C LYS A 125 -5.93 -16.41 17.85
N GLU A 126 -6.31 -16.86 16.66
CA GLU A 126 -6.90 -15.96 15.67
C GLU A 126 -8.39 -15.73 15.94
N SER A 127 -8.83 -14.46 15.89
CA SER A 127 -10.24 -14.14 16.10
C SER A 127 -11.14 -14.75 15.00
N PRO A 128 -12.40 -15.12 15.32
CA PRO A 128 -13.33 -15.65 14.32
C PRO A 128 -13.48 -14.76 13.08
N ARG A 129 -13.39 -13.43 13.26
CA ARG A 129 -13.46 -12.46 12.16
C ARG A 129 -12.24 -12.55 11.23
N ALA A 130 -11.04 -12.68 11.79
CA ALA A 130 -9.81 -12.83 11.00
C ALA A 130 -9.80 -14.18 10.25
N ARG A 131 -10.27 -15.26 10.89
CA ARG A 131 -10.48 -16.56 10.22
C ARG A 131 -11.47 -16.47 9.05
N ARG A 132 -12.64 -15.86 9.24
CA ARG A 132 -13.63 -15.65 8.15
C ARG A 132 -13.03 -14.84 7.00
N HIS A 133 -12.29 -13.78 7.32
CA HIS A 133 -11.63 -12.94 6.32
C HIS A 133 -10.57 -13.72 5.52
N ARG A 134 -9.73 -14.49 6.20
CA ARG A 134 -8.75 -15.37 5.57
C ARG A 134 -9.41 -16.36 4.62
N ASN A 135 -10.42 -17.09 5.10
CA ASN A 135 -11.13 -18.09 4.30
C ASN A 135 -11.79 -17.47 3.06
N ALA A 136 -12.27 -16.22 3.17
CA ALA A 136 -12.82 -15.50 2.03
C ALA A 136 -11.75 -15.11 1.00
N ILE A 137 -10.54 -14.74 1.42
CA ILE A 137 -9.42 -14.48 0.49
C ILE A 137 -8.96 -15.79 -0.16
N GLU A 138 -8.83 -16.86 0.62
CA GLU A 138 -8.42 -18.17 0.11
C GLU A 138 -9.42 -18.71 -0.93
N ARG A 139 -10.72 -18.51 -0.71
CA ARG A 139 -11.74 -18.86 -1.70
C ARG A 139 -11.55 -18.10 -3.01
N VAL A 140 -11.34 -16.78 -2.96
CA VAL A 140 -11.05 -15.98 -4.17
C VAL A 140 -9.77 -16.46 -4.85
N ALA A 141 -8.73 -16.80 -4.10
CA ALA A 141 -7.50 -17.34 -4.67
C ALA A 141 -7.78 -18.65 -5.45
N ARG A 142 -8.54 -19.56 -4.85
CA ARG A 142 -8.91 -20.84 -5.48
C ARG A 142 -9.77 -20.66 -6.73
N GLU A 143 -10.76 -19.77 -6.69
CA GLU A 143 -11.60 -19.43 -7.85
C GLU A 143 -10.79 -18.89 -9.03
N LEU A 144 -9.65 -18.25 -8.76
CA LEU A 144 -8.75 -17.69 -9.76
C LEU A 144 -7.54 -18.60 -10.07
N GLY A 145 -7.51 -19.84 -9.58
CA GLY A 145 -6.38 -20.75 -9.79
C GLY A 145 -5.07 -20.33 -9.10
N LEU A 146 -5.15 -19.44 -8.11
CA LEU A 146 -4.00 -18.95 -7.37
C LEU A 146 -3.77 -19.75 -6.07
N THR A 147 -2.51 -20.00 -5.76
CA THR A 147 -2.08 -20.60 -4.49
C THR A 147 -2.06 -19.55 -3.39
N TYR A 148 -2.73 -19.84 -2.27
CA TYR A 148 -2.81 -18.94 -1.12
C TYR A 148 -1.83 -19.34 0.00
N THR A 149 -1.15 -18.34 0.59
CA THR A 149 -0.33 -18.48 1.79
C THR A 149 -0.64 -17.35 2.77
N PRO A 150 -1.16 -17.64 3.98
CA PRO A 150 -1.67 -16.61 4.89
C PRO A 150 -0.60 -15.65 5.41
N LYS A 151 0.64 -16.11 5.62
CA LYS A 151 1.74 -15.31 6.14
C LYS A 151 3.07 -15.75 5.55
N ALA A 152 3.92 -14.79 5.17
CA ALA A 152 5.25 -15.08 4.67
C ALA A 152 6.11 -15.72 5.77
N ALA A 153 6.80 -16.82 5.47
CA ALA A 153 7.87 -17.31 6.32
C ALA A 153 8.98 -16.23 6.41
N ARG A 154 9.71 -16.17 7.54
CA ARG A 154 10.77 -15.15 7.73
C ARG A 154 11.81 -15.18 6.60
N ALA A 155 12.16 -16.37 6.12
CA ALA A 155 13.05 -16.59 4.99
C ALA A 155 12.50 -16.00 3.67
N GLN A 156 11.19 -15.99 3.48
CA GLN A 156 10.52 -15.46 2.28
C GLN A 156 10.40 -13.94 2.28
N ARG A 157 10.78 -13.23 3.36
CA ARG A 157 10.70 -11.76 3.43
C ARG A 157 11.86 -11.06 2.73
N LYS A 158 13.06 -11.66 2.73
CA LYS A 158 14.28 -11.09 2.13
C LYS A 158 14.37 -11.21 0.59
N PRO A 159 13.97 -12.31 -0.06
CA PRO A 159 14.21 -12.52 -1.50
C PRO A 159 13.09 -12.00 -2.40
N LEU A 160 12.12 -11.23 -1.90
CA LEU A 160 11.11 -10.64 -2.76
C LEU A 160 11.69 -9.42 -3.48
N SER A 161 12.68 -9.64 -4.36
CA SER A 161 13.19 -8.66 -5.32
C SER A 161 12.05 -8.05 -6.13
N ILE A 162 10.95 -8.79 -6.30
CA ILE A 162 9.71 -8.33 -6.90
C ILE A 162 9.08 -7.11 -6.17
N LEU A 163 9.39 -6.93 -4.88
CA LEU A 163 9.01 -5.76 -4.08
C LEU A 163 9.98 -4.58 -4.21
N ALA A 164 10.98 -4.65 -5.10
CA ALA A 164 11.85 -3.53 -5.39
C ALA A 164 11.05 -2.24 -5.65
N GLY A 165 11.52 -1.14 -5.07
CA GLY A 165 10.84 0.15 -5.09
C GLY A 165 9.70 0.32 -4.08
N LEU A 166 9.30 -0.71 -3.32
CA LEU A 166 8.39 -0.56 -2.19
C LEU A 166 9.17 -0.29 -0.89
N PRO A 167 8.57 0.45 0.07
CA PRO A 167 9.18 0.63 1.39
C PRO A 167 9.44 -0.71 2.09
N ALA A 168 10.46 -0.74 2.95
CA ALA A 168 10.78 -1.94 3.73
C ALA A 168 9.55 -2.41 4.53
N ALA A 169 9.17 -3.68 4.34
CA ALA A 169 8.01 -4.26 4.97
C ALA A 169 8.27 -4.58 6.45
N THR A 170 7.37 -4.17 7.34
CA THR A 170 7.31 -4.70 8.71
C THR A 170 6.54 -6.01 8.76
N ASP A 171 5.50 -6.15 7.93
CA ASP A 171 4.71 -7.37 7.83
C ASP A 171 4.21 -7.66 6.41
N ILE A 172 4.16 -8.94 6.05
CA ILE A 172 3.65 -9.43 4.77
C ILE A 172 2.65 -10.55 5.06
N ARG A 173 1.41 -10.37 4.60
CA ARG A 173 0.30 -11.32 4.80
C ARG A 173 -0.45 -11.57 3.49
N HIS A 174 -1.27 -12.60 3.51
CA HIS A 174 -2.21 -12.92 2.44
C HIS A 174 -1.51 -12.94 1.08
N ILE A 175 -0.52 -13.81 0.94
CA ILE A 175 0.24 -13.97 -0.30
C ILE A 175 -0.56 -14.89 -1.21
N LEU A 176 -0.84 -14.44 -2.42
CA LEU A 176 -1.39 -15.24 -3.50
C LEU A 176 -0.35 -15.32 -4.61
N ARG A 177 -0.17 -16.50 -5.20
CA ARG A 177 0.77 -16.73 -6.30
C ARG A 177 0.13 -17.59 -7.38
N GLY A 178 0.47 -17.32 -8.63
CA GLY A 178 0.03 -18.11 -9.77
C GLY A 178 0.37 -17.40 -11.06
N GLU A 179 -0.49 -17.55 -12.05
CA GLU A 179 -0.32 -16.97 -13.37
C GLU A 179 -1.57 -16.18 -13.76
N LEU A 180 -1.38 -15.09 -14.50
CA LEU A 180 -2.46 -14.25 -15.02
C LEU A 180 -2.02 -13.71 -16.37
N ALA A 181 -2.83 -13.92 -17.42
CA ALA A 181 -2.49 -13.55 -18.80
C ALA A 181 -1.06 -13.99 -19.22
N GLY A 182 -0.66 -15.23 -18.90
CA GLY A 182 0.68 -15.75 -19.24
C GLY A 182 1.82 -15.28 -18.33
N ALA A 183 1.57 -14.35 -17.40
CA ALA A 183 2.59 -13.77 -16.54
C ALA A 183 2.52 -14.34 -15.12
N ALA A 184 3.68 -14.64 -14.54
CA ALA A 184 3.76 -15.01 -13.13
C ALA A 184 3.35 -13.82 -12.24
N VAL A 185 2.32 -14.02 -11.41
CA VAL A 185 1.76 -13.00 -10.53
C VAL A 185 1.94 -13.36 -9.06
N THR A 186 2.27 -12.35 -8.26
CA THR A 186 2.22 -12.37 -6.81
C THR A 186 1.36 -11.21 -6.32
N CYS A 187 0.32 -11.52 -5.53
CA CYS A 187 -0.46 -10.55 -4.80
C CYS A 187 -0.18 -10.69 -3.31
N LEU A 188 -0.02 -9.59 -2.57
CA LEU A 188 0.23 -9.63 -1.14
C LEU A 188 -0.27 -8.38 -0.42
N GLN A 189 -0.50 -8.52 0.88
CA GLN A 189 -0.71 -7.41 1.78
C GLN A 189 0.62 -7.04 2.43
N HIS A 190 1.12 -5.86 2.09
CA HIS A 190 2.35 -5.25 2.57
C HIS A 190 2.03 -4.21 3.65
N THR A 191 2.67 -4.33 4.82
CA THR A 191 2.61 -3.31 5.88
C THR A 191 3.98 -2.72 6.05
N TYR A 192 4.08 -1.40 6.09
CA TYR A 192 5.32 -0.67 6.35
C TYR A 192 5.05 0.50 7.29
N LEU A 193 6.13 1.09 7.81
CA LEU A 193 6.05 2.24 8.70
C LEU A 193 6.34 3.53 7.94
N MET A 194 5.52 4.54 8.17
CA MET A 194 5.71 5.87 7.62
C MET A 194 5.91 6.87 8.76
N SER A 195 7.01 7.62 8.73
CA SER A 195 7.24 8.73 9.66
C SER A 195 6.41 9.94 9.24
N THR A 196 5.68 10.54 10.18
CA THR A 196 4.85 11.72 9.97
C THR A 196 5.39 12.94 10.73
N GLY A 197 6.67 12.95 11.08
CA GLY A 197 7.31 13.99 11.91
C GLY A 197 6.93 13.92 13.40
N GLN A 198 5.66 13.65 13.72
CA GLN A 198 5.15 13.47 15.10
C GLN A 198 5.16 12.02 15.59
N GLY A 199 5.51 11.07 14.73
CA GLY A 199 5.51 9.66 15.09
C GLY A 199 5.57 8.75 13.88
N THR A 200 5.45 7.45 14.14
CA THR A 200 5.51 6.41 13.12
C THR A 200 4.17 5.70 13.01
N VAL A 201 3.55 5.74 11.83
CA VAL A 201 2.23 5.16 11.60
C VAL A 201 2.35 3.96 10.65
N PRO A 202 1.75 2.80 10.98
CA PRO A 202 1.71 1.68 10.06
C PRO A 202 0.77 1.96 8.88
N VAL A 203 1.30 1.78 7.68
CA VAL A 203 0.56 1.89 6.42
C VAL A 203 0.42 0.50 5.82
N VAL A 204 -0.81 0.10 5.54
CA VAL A 204 -1.13 -1.16 4.86
C VAL A 204 -1.42 -0.87 3.39
N THR A 205 -0.80 -1.64 2.51
CA THR A 205 -0.96 -1.59 1.06
C THR A 205 -1.18 -3.00 0.53
N THR A 206 -2.14 -3.16 -0.37
CA THR A 206 -2.28 -4.38 -1.17
C THR A 206 -1.50 -4.17 -2.46
N ALA A 207 -0.52 -5.03 -2.71
CA ALA A 207 0.31 -4.98 -3.90
C ALA A 207 0.01 -6.18 -4.79
N LEU A 208 -0.31 -5.93 -6.05
CA LEU A 208 -0.46 -6.91 -7.11
C LEU A 208 0.71 -6.73 -8.06
N ILE A 209 1.44 -7.81 -8.34
CA ILE A 209 2.71 -7.72 -9.03
C ILE A 209 2.82 -8.83 -10.05
N ALA A 210 2.98 -8.47 -11.32
CA ALA A 210 3.28 -9.38 -12.41
C ALA A 210 4.73 -9.19 -12.87
N GLN A 211 5.39 -10.27 -13.30
CA GLN A 211 6.73 -10.17 -13.88
C GLN A 211 6.71 -9.39 -15.20
N ALA A 212 7.77 -8.62 -15.44
CA ALA A 212 8.01 -7.90 -16.68
C ALA A 212 9.52 -7.91 -17.00
N PRO A 213 9.93 -7.56 -18.23
CA PRO A 213 11.34 -7.39 -18.55
C PRO A 213 12.05 -6.39 -17.62
N ALA A 214 13.23 -6.77 -17.11
CA ALA A 214 14.02 -5.93 -16.20
C ALA A 214 14.51 -4.62 -16.85
N ARG A 215 14.71 -4.65 -18.17
CA ARG A 215 15.19 -3.52 -19.00
C ARG A 215 14.17 -2.40 -19.22
N TRP A 216 12.91 -2.61 -18.85
CA TRP A 216 11.88 -1.58 -19.02
C TRP A 216 12.14 -0.40 -18.07
N PRO A 217 12.16 0.84 -18.58
CA PRO A 217 12.28 2.02 -17.75
C PRO A 217 11.04 2.18 -16.87
N MET A 218 11.21 2.81 -15.71
CA MET A 218 10.14 2.95 -14.72
C MET A 218 9.12 4.03 -15.12
N VAL A 219 7.90 3.58 -15.41
CA VAL A 219 6.70 4.41 -15.62
C VAL A 219 5.82 4.38 -14.37
N ARG A 220 5.45 5.55 -13.85
CA ARG A 220 4.58 5.72 -12.68
C ARG A 220 3.27 6.39 -13.11
N ILE A 221 2.15 5.73 -12.83
CA ILE A 221 0.81 6.23 -13.13
C ILE A 221 0.05 6.33 -11.82
N ASN A 222 -0.25 7.54 -11.39
CA ASN A 222 -0.97 7.78 -10.13
C ASN A 222 -2.31 8.45 -10.41
N PRO A 223 -3.39 8.09 -9.69
CA PRO A 223 -4.63 8.84 -9.75
C PRO A 223 -4.37 10.32 -9.42
N ALA A 224 -4.85 11.23 -10.27
CA ALA A 224 -4.67 12.66 -10.09
C ALA A 224 -5.62 13.19 -9.02
N GLY A 225 -5.05 13.64 -7.89
CA GLY A 225 -5.80 14.36 -6.86
C GLY A 225 -6.11 15.81 -7.27
N PRO A 226 -7.01 16.51 -6.54
CA PRO A 226 -7.23 17.95 -6.73
C PRO A 226 -5.93 18.77 -6.67
N LEU A 227 -5.05 18.45 -5.72
CA LEU A 227 -3.74 19.10 -5.59
C LEU A 227 -2.84 18.85 -6.79
N THR A 228 -2.81 17.61 -7.32
CA THR A 228 -2.02 17.28 -8.52
C THR A 228 -2.50 18.09 -9.73
N ARG A 229 -3.81 18.27 -9.87
CA ARG A 229 -4.40 19.09 -10.94
C ARG A 229 -4.03 20.57 -10.79
N LEU A 230 -4.07 21.11 -9.56
CA LEU A 230 -3.63 22.47 -9.29
C LEU A 230 -2.14 22.69 -9.60
N LEU A 231 -1.27 21.79 -9.13
CA LEU A 231 0.17 21.88 -9.38
C LEU A 231 0.52 21.80 -10.87
N ARG A 232 -0.22 21.01 -11.66
CA ARG A 232 -0.07 20.97 -13.13
C ARG A 232 -0.44 22.30 -13.77
N ARG A 233 -1.58 22.91 -13.37
CA ARG A 233 -2.00 24.23 -13.88
C ARG A 233 -0.99 25.33 -13.59
N LEU A 234 -0.27 25.24 -12.48
CA LEU A 234 0.78 26.18 -12.10
C LEU A 234 2.15 25.87 -12.73
N GLY A 235 2.25 24.83 -13.57
CA GLY A 235 3.52 24.39 -14.17
C GLY A 235 4.54 23.84 -13.16
N LEU A 236 4.14 23.60 -11.91
CA LEU A 236 5.00 23.11 -10.83
C LEU A 236 5.22 21.60 -10.88
N LEU A 237 4.40 20.89 -11.66
CA LEU A 237 4.49 19.45 -11.81
C LEU A 237 4.53 19.05 -13.28
N ARG A 238 5.70 18.59 -13.74
CA ARG A 238 5.86 17.96 -15.05
C ARG A 238 5.30 16.54 -15.03
N THR A 239 4.31 16.31 -15.89
CA THR A 239 3.70 15.01 -16.16
C THR A 239 3.57 14.85 -17.66
N ILE A 240 3.82 13.64 -18.16
CA ILE A 240 3.65 13.32 -19.59
C ILE A 240 2.17 13.54 -19.95
N GLN A 241 1.92 14.23 -21.07
CA GLN A 241 0.58 14.42 -21.61
C GLN A 241 0.36 13.40 -22.72
N LEU A 242 -0.78 12.69 -22.66
CA LEU A 242 -1.21 11.75 -23.69
C LEU A 242 -2.32 12.38 -24.54
N ASP A 243 -2.73 11.73 -25.62
CA ASP A 243 -3.78 12.29 -26.50
C ASP A 243 -5.19 12.23 -25.87
N LEU A 244 -5.41 11.34 -24.91
CA LEU A 244 -6.72 11.19 -24.27
C LEU A 244 -6.86 12.12 -23.05
N ASP A 245 -7.55 13.25 -23.23
CA ASP A 245 -7.75 14.26 -22.17
C ASP A 245 -8.41 13.71 -20.90
N ALA A 246 -9.37 12.79 -21.05
CA ALA A 246 -10.02 12.14 -19.91
C ALA A 246 -9.01 11.39 -19.04
N PHE A 247 -8.03 10.74 -19.66
CA PHE A 247 -6.95 10.04 -18.98
C PHE A 247 -6.01 11.03 -18.29
N ASN A 248 -5.59 12.08 -18.98
CA ASN A 248 -4.77 13.14 -18.40
C ASN A 248 -5.46 13.83 -17.22
N HIS A 249 -6.78 13.93 -17.22
CA HIS A 249 -7.53 14.49 -16.08
C HIS A 249 -7.57 13.52 -14.90
N ALA A 250 -7.73 12.22 -15.16
CA ALA A 250 -7.87 11.18 -14.13
C ALA A 250 -6.53 10.71 -13.53
N PHE A 251 -5.44 10.76 -14.30
CA PHE A 251 -4.14 10.21 -13.93
C PHE A 251 -3.00 11.21 -14.17
N ALA A 252 -1.92 11.03 -13.41
CA ALA A 252 -0.65 11.72 -13.58
C ALA A 252 0.44 10.69 -13.91
N VAL A 253 1.03 10.82 -15.10
CA VAL A 253 2.08 9.94 -15.61
C VAL A 253 3.45 10.59 -15.43
N ARG A 254 4.42 9.79 -14.96
CA ARG A 254 5.84 10.19 -14.91
C ARG A 254 6.71 9.03 -15.35
N SER A 255 7.69 9.34 -16.18
CA SER A 255 8.75 8.41 -16.60
C SER A 255 10.04 9.22 -16.80
N ALA A 256 11.19 8.56 -16.67
CA ALA A 256 12.46 9.12 -17.14
C ALA A 256 12.62 8.95 -18.67
N ASP A 257 11.91 7.98 -19.23
CA ASP A 257 11.85 7.68 -20.66
C ASP A 257 10.42 7.94 -21.15
N GLU A 258 10.23 9.09 -21.79
CA GLU A 258 8.92 9.54 -22.26
C GLU A 258 8.45 8.70 -23.45
N GLU A 259 9.35 8.33 -24.36
CA GLU A 259 9.04 7.52 -25.54
C GLU A 259 8.49 6.15 -25.13
N PHE A 260 9.15 5.47 -24.19
CA PHE A 260 8.64 4.21 -23.65
C PHE A 260 7.25 4.38 -23.01
N ALA A 261 7.02 5.47 -22.29
CA ALA A 261 5.73 5.71 -21.64
C ALA A 261 4.61 5.97 -22.65
N LEU A 262 4.90 6.67 -23.75
CA LEU A 262 3.96 6.92 -24.85
C LEU A 262 3.58 5.62 -25.56
N LEU A 263 4.57 4.77 -25.86
CA LEU A 263 4.32 3.46 -26.47
C LEU A 263 3.57 2.51 -25.54
N LEU A 264 3.90 2.50 -24.24
CA LEU A 264 3.20 1.69 -23.25
C LEU A 264 1.75 2.10 -23.05
N LEU A 265 1.47 3.39 -23.06
CA LEU A 265 0.14 3.95 -22.76
C LEU A 265 -0.66 4.14 -24.04
N THR A 266 -0.86 3.05 -24.78
CA THR A 266 -1.76 3.02 -25.93
C THR A 266 -3.19 3.43 -25.53
N PRO A 267 -4.04 3.88 -26.47
CA PRO A 267 -5.43 4.22 -26.18
C PRO A 267 -6.19 3.09 -25.46
N ALA A 268 -5.97 1.82 -25.85
CA ALA A 268 -6.60 0.67 -25.21
C ALA A 268 -6.20 0.49 -23.73
N VAL A 269 -4.91 0.72 -23.41
CA VAL A 269 -4.44 0.70 -22.00
C VAL A 269 -5.07 1.86 -21.23
N GLN A 270 -5.11 3.06 -21.81
CA GLN A 270 -5.68 4.24 -21.17
C GLN A 270 -7.18 4.06 -20.87
N GLU A 271 -7.96 3.57 -21.83
CA GLU A 271 -9.39 3.28 -21.67
C GLU A 271 -9.65 2.22 -20.61
N HIS A 272 -8.87 1.14 -20.61
CA HIS A 272 -8.98 0.10 -19.58
C HIS A 272 -8.70 0.64 -18.18
N LEU A 273 -7.66 1.47 -18.04
CA LEU A 273 -7.32 2.12 -16.77
C LEU A 273 -8.41 3.10 -16.30
N LEU A 274 -9.08 3.80 -17.23
CA LEU A 274 -10.22 4.68 -16.95
C LEU A 274 -11.48 3.91 -16.53
N ALA A 275 -11.76 2.79 -17.20
CA ALA A 275 -12.91 1.93 -16.92
C ALA A 275 -12.76 1.17 -15.59
N SER A 276 -11.54 0.94 -15.13
CA SER A 276 -11.26 0.28 -13.86
C SER A 276 -11.80 1.09 -12.68
N SER A 277 -12.74 0.52 -11.93
CA SER A 277 -13.24 1.07 -10.67
C SER A 277 -12.17 1.13 -9.58
N ALA A 278 -11.11 0.33 -9.73
CA ALA A 278 -10.02 0.24 -8.78
C ALA A 278 -9.08 1.44 -8.93
N LYS A 279 -9.11 2.36 -7.95
CA LYS A 279 -8.18 3.50 -7.85
C LYS A 279 -6.76 3.04 -7.48
N LEU A 280 -6.10 2.35 -8.41
CA LEU A 280 -4.78 1.78 -8.27
C LEU A 280 -3.70 2.79 -8.63
N LYS A 281 -2.56 2.71 -7.93
CA LYS A 281 -1.31 3.33 -8.37
C LYS A 281 -0.51 2.30 -9.14
N TRP A 282 -0.07 2.64 -10.34
CA TRP A 282 0.69 1.73 -11.18
C TRP A 282 2.16 2.12 -11.23
N ARG A 283 3.01 1.10 -11.25
CA ARG A 283 4.44 1.22 -11.50
C ARG A 283 4.83 0.10 -12.46
N ILE A 284 5.25 0.47 -13.67
CA ILE A 284 5.56 -0.47 -14.74
C ILE A 284 7.01 -0.28 -15.11
N GLY A 285 7.80 -1.36 -15.09
CA GLY A 285 9.25 -1.32 -15.32
C GLY A 285 10.05 -1.89 -14.15
N GLU A 286 11.38 -1.89 -14.28
CA GLU A 286 12.29 -2.51 -13.30
C GLU A 286 11.86 -3.94 -12.94
N GLY A 287 11.56 -4.74 -13.96
CA GLY A 287 11.26 -6.17 -13.82
C GLY A 287 9.84 -6.53 -13.40
N ALA A 288 8.93 -5.56 -13.23
CA ALA A 288 7.55 -5.87 -12.88
C ALA A 288 6.50 -4.82 -13.28
N VAL A 289 5.27 -5.29 -13.47
CA VAL A 289 4.04 -4.49 -13.50
C VAL A 289 3.42 -4.53 -12.10
N ARG A 290 3.38 -3.39 -11.40
CA ARG A 290 2.89 -3.29 -10.02
C ARG A 290 1.64 -2.44 -9.96
N ALA A 291 0.54 -3.00 -9.45
CA ALA A 291 -0.68 -2.29 -9.08
C ALA A 291 -0.80 -2.21 -7.55
N LEU A 292 -0.89 -1.00 -7.02
CA LEU A 292 -0.87 -0.75 -5.57
C LEU A 292 -2.20 -0.12 -5.12
N ALA A 293 -2.87 -0.77 -4.18
CA ALA A 293 -4.07 -0.27 -3.52
C ALA A 293 -3.79 0.04 -2.05
N ARG A 294 -4.28 1.19 -1.56
CA ARG A 294 -4.18 1.52 -0.14
C ARG A 294 -5.17 0.69 0.68
N GLY A 295 -4.71 0.17 1.82
CA GLY A 295 -5.53 -0.55 2.79
C GLY A 295 -5.32 -2.06 2.77
N LYS A 296 -6.07 -2.73 3.64
CA LYS A 296 -6.08 -4.19 3.76
C LYS A 296 -6.66 -4.83 2.50
N MET A 297 -6.18 -6.02 2.18
CA MET A 297 -6.73 -6.83 1.09
C MET A 297 -8.18 -7.17 1.41
N GLN A 298 -9.11 -6.87 0.51
CA GLN A 298 -10.53 -7.18 0.69
C GLN A 298 -10.97 -8.16 -0.41
N PRO A 299 -11.63 -9.29 -0.07
CA PRO A 299 -12.01 -10.30 -1.06
C PRO A 299 -12.76 -9.73 -2.27
N ARG A 300 -13.77 -8.88 -2.04
CA ARG A 300 -14.55 -8.26 -3.13
C ARG A 300 -13.70 -7.40 -4.07
N ARG A 301 -12.80 -6.60 -3.50
CA ARG A 301 -11.92 -5.69 -4.29
C ARG A 301 -10.78 -6.45 -4.95
N LEU A 302 -10.34 -7.56 -4.37
CA LEU A 302 -9.22 -8.34 -4.88
C LEU A 302 -9.50 -8.86 -6.30
N THR A 303 -10.71 -9.36 -6.55
CA THR A 303 -11.12 -9.80 -7.89
C THR A 303 -11.09 -8.65 -8.90
N GLU A 304 -11.65 -7.48 -8.55
CA GLU A 304 -11.63 -6.29 -9.42
C GLU A 304 -10.19 -5.82 -9.70
N GLN A 305 -9.32 -5.85 -8.68
CA GLN A 305 -7.93 -5.45 -8.81
C GLN A 305 -7.11 -6.42 -9.66
N LEU A 306 -7.34 -7.73 -9.54
CA LEU A 306 -6.70 -8.74 -10.37
C LEU A 306 -7.15 -8.62 -11.83
N LYS A 307 -8.46 -8.45 -12.09
CA LYS A 307 -8.97 -8.18 -13.44
C LYS A 307 -8.39 -6.89 -14.04
N ALA A 308 -8.22 -5.85 -13.22
CA ALA A 308 -7.58 -4.63 -13.67
C ALA A 308 -6.12 -4.88 -14.08
N LEU A 309 -5.36 -5.65 -13.29
CA LEU A 309 -3.98 -6.03 -13.62
C LEU A 309 -3.92 -6.90 -14.89
N GLU A 310 -4.76 -7.92 -14.98
CA GLU A 310 -4.90 -8.79 -16.16
C GLU A 310 -5.13 -7.99 -17.43
N GLY A 311 -6.15 -7.12 -17.44
CA GLY A 311 -6.47 -6.34 -18.64
C GLY A 311 -5.39 -5.33 -19.02
N VAL A 312 -4.56 -4.87 -18.08
CA VAL A 312 -3.34 -4.11 -18.42
C VAL A 312 -2.33 -5.02 -19.11
N LEU A 313 -2.03 -6.19 -18.53
CA LEU A 313 -1.05 -7.13 -19.08
C LEU A 313 -1.37 -7.56 -20.50
N GLU A 314 -2.64 -7.88 -20.77
CA GLU A 314 -3.13 -8.26 -22.11
C GLU A 314 -2.98 -7.14 -23.16
N ARG A 315 -2.91 -5.88 -22.72
CA ARG A 315 -2.86 -4.70 -23.60
C ARG A 315 -1.47 -4.08 -23.68
N ILE A 316 -0.47 -4.65 -23.01
CA ILE A 316 0.91 -4.21 -23.19
C ILE A 316 1.32 -4.55 -24.63
N PRO A 317 1.79 -3.57 -25.41
CA PRO A 317 2.18 -3.84 -26.79
C PRO A 317 3.35 -4.84 -26.86
N PRO A 318 3.26 -5.86 -27.72
CA PRO A 318 4.26 -6.93 -27.78
C PRO A 318 5.66 -6.42 -28.15
N GLU A 319 5.76 -5.36 -28.93
CA GLU A 319 7.03 -4.71 -29.30
C GLU A 319 7.82 -4.19 -28.09
N LEU A 320 7.15 -3.83 -27.00
CA LEU A 320 7.84 -3.41 -25.77
C LEU A 320 8.60 -4.56 -25.14
N HIS A 321 8.23 -5.82 -25.38
CA HIS A 321 9.05 -6.93 -24.92
C HIS A 321 10.45 -6.86 -25.52
N ALA A 322 10.64 -6.36 -26.74
CA ALA A 322 11.93 -6.19 -27.38
C ALA A 322 12.60 -4.83 -27.09
N TRP A 323 12.05 -4.00 -26.20
CA TRP A 323 12.60 -2.68 -25.87
C TRP A 323 14.10 -2.78 -25.53
N PRO A 324 14.98 -2.08 -26.26
CA PRO A 324 16.44 -2.23 -26.09
C PRO A 324 16.92 -1.77 -24.71
N GLY A 325 16.11 -1.00 -23.99
CA GLY A 325 16.56 -0.17 -22.88
C GLY A 325 17.31 1.05 -23.44
N ARG A 326 17.40 2.13 -22.66
CA ARG A 326 18.44 3.11 -22.96
C ARG A 326 19.77 2.42 -22.66
N GLY A 327 20.68 2.39 -23.63
CA GLY A 327 22.08 2.24 -23.30
C GLY A 327 22.44 3.41 -22.39
N ASP A 328 22.75 3.11 -21.14
CA ASP A 328 23.28 4.09 -20.18
C ASP A 328 24.63 4.65 -20.68
#